data_AF-J6I2Q1-F1
#
_entry.id   AF-J6I2Q1-F1
#
_cell.length_a   1.000
_cell.length_b   1.000
_cell.length_c   1.000
_cell.angle_alpha   90.00
_cell.angle_beta   90.00
_cell.angle_gamma   90.00
#
_symmetry.space_group_name_H-M   'P 1'
#
loop_
_entity.id
_entity.type
_entity.pdbx_description
1 polymer ?
#
loop_
_entity_poly.entity_id
_entity_poly.type
_entity_poly.pdbx_seq_one_letter_code
_entity_poly.pdbx_strand_id
1 'polypeptide(L)'
;MQIQKRDIALSIVLTVITCGIYGLYWMYKLTNEIHALSGKPRTVDGGTAVLYTILTCSLYFYYWLYKIGGELVELRRENGLSPDSVSNKTYTIVTIIMTIIYIVFTMLEYTFQFILSAAAEAAPMHHDSTEDAMAIGIVILAFIIGLLVTAIVQAILSGIVLWAVYKRKDDSPTLVYLLMAILRTYNFTMAFLQASLNDFLQQRNCGAPSEPIFSADAPRVSLQKPHA
;
A
#
# COMPACT_ATOMS: atom_id res chain seq x y z
N MET A 1 3.76 18.41 15.88
CA MET A 1 3.34 17.91 14.56
C MET A 1 1.83 17.78 14.59
N GLN A 2 1.08 18.43 13.68
CA GLN A 2 -0.37 18.23 13.63
C GLN A 2 -0.64 16.92 12.88
N ILE A 3 -1.28 15.97 13.55
CA ILE A 3 -1.66 14.68 12.96
C ILE A 3 -3.09 14.83 12.48
N GLN A 4 -3.29 14.85 11.15
CA GLN A 4 -4.60 15.01 10.54
C GLN A 4 -5.00 13.75 9.78
N LYS A 5 -6.32 13.49 9.72
CA LYS A 5 -6.86 12.42 8.89
C LYS A 5 -6.48 12.67 7.44
N ARG A 6 -5.93 11.65 6.77
CA ARG A 6 -5.54 11.78 5.37
C ARG A 6 -6.52 11.06 4.46
N ASP A 7 -6.89 11.70 3.37
CA ASP A 7 -7.68 11.06 2.33
C ASP A 7 -6.84 9.97 1.63
N ILE A 8 -7.34 8.75 1.74
CA ILE A 8 -6.72 7.54 1.18
C ILE A 8 -6.83 7.57 -0.35
N ALA A 9 -7.95 8.01 -0.90
CA ALA A 9 -8.17 8.08 -2.34
C ALA A 9 -7.21 9.10 -2.97
N LEU A 10 -7.07 10.27 -2.35
CA LEU A 10 -6.11 11.29 -2.78
C LEU A 10 -4.67 10.73 -2.73
N SER A 11 -4.31 10.03 -1.66
CA SER A 11 -2.97 9.45 -1.50
C SER A 11 -2.64 8.39 -2.56
N ILE A 12 -3.61 7.57 -2.93
CA ILE A 12 -3.47 6.61 -4.03
C ILE A 12 -3.29 7.34 -5.36
N VAL A 13 -4.13 8.34 -5.65
CA VAL A 13 -4.06 9.12 -6.90
C VAL A 13 -2.71 9.82 -7.03
N LEU A 14 -2.22 10.46 -5.98
CA LEU A 14 -0.89 11.09 -6.00
C LEU A 14 0.22 10.06 -6.20
N THR A 15 0.11 8.87 -5.62
CA THR A 15 1.09 7.79 -5.85
C THR A 15 1.15 7.41 -7.33
N VAL A 16 0.01 7.31 -8.02
CA VAL A 16 -0.03 7.00 -9.45
C VAL A 16 0.52 8.15 -10.29
N ILE A 17 0.08 9.39 -10.03
CA ILE A 17 0.50 10.59 -10.79
C ILE A 17 2.00 10.84 -10.67
N THR A 18 2.59 10.57 -9.51
CA THR A 18 4.03 10.77 -9.25
C THR A 18 4.88 9.54 -9.55
N CYS A 19 4.34 8.55 -10.28
CA CYS A 19 5.03 7.32 -10.63
C CYS A 19 5.63 6.58 -9.41
N GLY A 20 4.92 6.59 -8.28
CA GLY A 20 5.33 5.92 -7.04
C GLY A 20 6.15 6.76 -6.06
N ILE A 21 6.64 7.94 -6.45
CA ILE A 21 7.46 8.79 -5.56
C ILE A 21 6.67 9.23 -4.32
N TYR A 22 5.39 9.60 -4.49
CA TYR A 22 4.53 9.97 -3.36
C TYR A 22 4.31 8.79 -2.40
N GLY A 23 4.42 7.53 -2.85
CA GLY A 23 4.35 6.36 -1.97
C GLY A 23 5.47 6.36 -0.90
N LEU A 24 6.66 6.86 -1.25
CA LEU A 24 7.76 7.01 -0.29
C LEU A 24 7.47 8.14 0.71
N TYR A 25 6.94 9.27 0.25
CA TYR A 25 6.49 10.34 1.16
C TYR A 25 5.35 9.86 2.09
N TRP A 26 4.44 9.02 1.57
CA TRP A 26 3.38 8.40 2.35
C TRP A 26 3.96 7.56 3.48
N MET A 27 4.91 6.67 3.17
CA MET A 27 5.63 5.85 4.15
C MET A 27 6.31 6.70 5.23
N TYR A 28 7.02 7.77 4.84
CA TYR A 28 7.63 8.74 5.76
C TYR A 28 6.60 9.30 6.75
N LYS A 29 5.48 9.84 6.24
CA LYS A 29 4.44 10.44 7.08
C LYS A 29 3.77 9.44 8.01
N LEU A 30 3.40 8.27 7.49
CA LEU A 30 2.77 7.21 8.29
C LEU A 30 3.66 6.79 9.46
N THR A 31 4.96 6.62 9.21
CA THR A 31 5.93 6.22 10.24
C THR A 31 5.97 7.24 11.36
N ASN A 32 6.15 8.52 11.02
CA ASN A 32 6.31 9.58 12.02
C ASN A 32 5.02 9.84 12.79
N GLU A 33 3.85 9.72 12.15
CA GLU A 33 2.55 9.83 12.81
C GLU A 33 2.32 8.69 13.80
N ILE A 34 2.62 7.44 13.42
CA ILE A 34 2.45 6.27 14.29
C ILE A 34 3.44 6.32 15.46
N HIS A 35 4.70 6.65 15.22
CA HIS A 35 5.71 6.81 16.29
C HIS A 35 5.32 7.89 17.28
N ALA A 36 4.83 9.04 16.78
CA ALA A 36 4.39 10.15 17.63
C ALA A 36 3.18 9.78 18.49
N LEU A 37 2.31 8.87 18.02
CA LEU A 37 1.14 8.41 18.77
C LEU A 37 1.47 7.26 19.73
N SER A 38 2.33 6.32 19.32
CA SER A 38 2.69 5.15 20.12
C SER A 38 3.66 5.49 21.25
N GLY A 39 4.56 6.46 21.03
CA GLY A 39 5.63 6.78 22.00
C GLY A 39 6.64 5.64 22.22
N LYS A 40 6.47 4.49 21.54
CA LYS A 40 7.31 3.29 21.62
C LYS A 40 7.69 2.82 20.21
N PRO A 41 8.54 3.57 19.49
CA PRO A 41 8.85 3.30 18.09
C PRO A 41 9.48 1.90 17.93
N ARG A 42 8.90 1.08 17.05
CA ARG A 42 9.39 -0.28 16.72
C ARG A 42 10.18 -0.33 15.41
N THR A 43 10.25 0.78 14.70
CA THR A 43 11.01 0.97 13.45
C THR A 43 11.87 2.24 13.54
N VAL A 44 12.79 2.40 12.60
CA VAL A 44 13.57 3.66 12.46
C VAL A 44 12.66 4.81 12.03
N ASP A 45 13.08 6.05 12.27
CA ASP A 45 12.35 7.25 11.81
C ASP A 45 11.99 7.15 10.32
N GLY A 46 10.87 7.78 9.94
CA GLY A 46 10.33 7.72 8.59
C GLY A 46 11.35 8.07 7.51
N GLY A 47 12.28 9.00 7.77
CA GLY A 47 13.30 9.39 6.80
C GLY A 47 14.27 8.24 6.52
N THR A 48 14.76 7.60 7.58
CA THR A 48 15.65 6.44 7.49
C THR A 48 14.92 5.22 6.92
N ALA A 49 13.64 5.05 7.24
CA ALA A 49 12.82 3.97 6.71
C ALA A 49 12.68 4.06 5.18
N VAL A 50 12.43 5.26 4.65
CA VAL A 50 12.40 5.51 3.22
C VAL A 50 13.76 5.29 2.57
N LEU A 51 14.84 5.76 3.20
CA LEU A 51 16.20 5.54 2.70
C LEU A 51 16.52 4.04 2.57
N TYR A 52 16.18 3.24 3.58
CA TYR A 52 16.35 1.79 3.53
C TYR A 52 15.46 1.13 2.48
N THR A 53 14.23 1.59 2.29
CA THR A 53 13.36 1.12 1.20
C THR A 53 13.99 1.35 -0.17
N ILE A 54 14.58 2.52 -0.41
CA ILE A 54 15.28 2.81 -1.67
C ILE A 54 16.54 1.94 -1.80
N LEU A 55 17.37 1.90 -0.77
CA LEU A 55 18.66 1.18 -0.79
C LEU A 55 18.49 -0.33 -0.97
N THR A 56 17.43 -0.91 -0.42
CA THR A 56 17.13 -2.34 -0.49
C THR A 56 16.21 -2.72 -1.66
N CYS A 57 15.99 -1.80 -2.61
CA CYS A 57 15.08 -2.02 -3.75
C CYS A 57 13.70 -2.52 -3.31
N SER A 58 13.07 -1.81 -2.37
CA SER A 58 11.74 -2.08 -1.82
C SER A 58 11.62 -3.32 -0.91
N LEU A 59 12.70 -4.06 -0.64
CA LEU A 59 12.65 -5.18 0.31
C LEU A 59 12.36 -4.73 1.75
N TYR A 60 12.96 -3.61 2.18
CA TYR A 60 12.75 -3.06 3.52
C TYR A 60 11.29 -2.65 3.76
N PHE A 61 10.55 -2.26 2.71
CA PHE A 61 9.13 -1.91 2.83
C PHE A 61 8.30 -3.03 3.46
N TYR A 62 8.55 -4.29 3.09
CA TYR A 62 7.80 -5.43 3.65
C TYR A 62 8.08 -5.61 5.14
N TYR A 63 9.35 -5.49 5.54
CA TYR A 63 9.74 -5.50 6.95
C TYR A 63 9.11 -4.33 7.72
N TRP A 64 9.17 -3.13 7.14
CA TRP A 64 8.58 -1.92 7.71
C TRP A 64 7.07 -2.06 7.89
N LEU A 65 6.36 -2.52 6.86
CA LEU A 65 4.92 -2.72 6.88
C LEU A 65 4.50 -3.67 8.01
N TYR A 66 5.26 -4.75 8.20
CA TYR A 66 5.04 -5.68 9.30
C TYR A 66 5.26 -5.02 10.66
N LYS A 67 6.37 -4.30 10.85
CA LYS A 67 6.70 -3.69 12.14
C LYS A 67 5.79 -2.51 12.50
N ILE A 68 5.53 -1.60 11.57
CA ILE A 68 4.62 -0.47 11.76
C ILE A 68 3.17 -0.94 11.93
N GLY A 69 2.73 -1.96 11.19
CA GLY A 69 1.41 -2.57 11.40
C GLY A 69 1.26 -3.11 12.82
N GLY A 70 2.28 -3.81 13.33
CA GLY A 70 2.29 -4.29 14.71
C GLY A 70 2.36 -3.19 15.78
N GLU A 71 2.99 -2.05 15.48
CA GLU A 71 3.01 -0.88 16.36
C GLU A 71 1.62 -0.22 16.44
N LEU A 72 0.94 -0.06 15.31
CA LEU A 72 -0.42 0.48 15.26
C LEU A 72 -1.44 -0.42 15.96
N VAL A 73 -1.29 -1.74 15.84
CA VAL A 73 -2.11 -2.73 16.56
C VAL A 73 -1.95 -2.59 18.07
N GLU A 74 -0.71 -2.45 18.54
CA GLU A 74 -0.45 -2.25 19.97
C GLU A 74 -1.05 -0.94 20.47
N LEU A 75 -0.84 0.16 19.71
CA LEU A 75 -1.43 1.46 20.02
C LEU A 75 -2.95 1.39 20.14
N ARG A 76 -3.63 0.71 19.22
CA ARG A 76 -5.09 0.49 19.27
C ARG A 76 -5.49 -0.31 20.50
N ARG A 77 -4.77 -1.38 20.80
CA ARG A 77 -5.03 -2.24 21.96
C ARG A 77 -4.85 -1.49 23.28
N GLU A 78 -3.80 -0.68 23.41
CA GLU A 78 -3.57 0.19 24.58
C GLU A 78 -4.71 1.22 24.77
N ASN A 79 -5.44 1.57 23.72
CA ASN A 79 -6.60 2.47 23.75
C ASN A 79 -7.95 1.72 23.78
N GLY A 80 -7.96 0.40 24.01
CA GLY A 80 -9.18 -0.41 24.10
C GLY A 80 -9.91 -0.63 22.77
N LEU A 81 -9.24 -0.39 21.64
CA LEU A 81 -9.82 -0.52 20.30
C LEU A 81 -9.48 -1.87 19.68
N SER A 82 -10.26 -2.28 18.68
CA SER A 82 -9.97 -3.49 17.93
C SER A 82 -8.61 -3.38 17.20
N PRO A 83 -7.81 -4.47 17.16
CA PRO A 83 -6.52 -4.51 16.47
C PRO A 83 -6.58 -4.01 15.02
N ASP A 84 -7.73 -4.20 14.37
CA ASP A 84 -8.00 -3.74 13.03
C ASP A 84 -9.36 -3.03 12.96
N SER A 85 -9.47 -2.01 12.10
CA SER A 85 -10.75 -1.37 11.76
C SER A 85 -11.33 -1.89 10.46
N VAL A 86 -10.51 -2.56 9.65
CA VAL A 86 -10.90 -3.07 8.35
C VAL A 86 -11.50 -4.48 8.53
N SER A 87 -12.71 -4.67 8.03
CA SER A 87 -13.39 -5.96 8.13
C SER A 87 -12.86 -6.98 7.10
N ASN A 88 -12.99 -8.28 7.40
CA ASN A 88 -12.68 -9.37 6.46
C ASN A 88 -13.43 -9.20 5.13
N LYS A 89 -14.68 -8.71 5.18
CA LYS A 89 -15.48 -8.42 4.00
C LYS A 89 -14.83 -7.34 3.12
N THR A 90 -14.32 -6.28 3.75
CA THR A 90 -13.61 -5.20 3.05
C THR A 90 -12.36 -5.73 2.36
N TYR A 91 -11.56 -6.54 3.05
CA TYR A 91 -10.39 -7.19 2.45
C TYR A 91 -10.76 -8.04 1.23
N THR A 92 -11.82 -8.85 1.34
CA THR A 92 -12.31 -9.67 0.22
C THR A 92 -12.75 -8.82 -0.97
N ILE A 93 -13.56 -7.78 -0.74
CA ILE A 93 -14.07 -6.91 -1.82
C ILE A 93 -12.92 -6.18 -2.50
N VAL A 94 -12.02 -5.56 -1.73
CA VAL A 94 -10.86 -4.84 -2.29
C VAL A 94 -9.96 -5.81 -3.05
N THR A 95 -9.74 -7.00 -2.52
CA THR A 95 -8.96 -8.04 -3.21
C THR A 95 -9.59 -8.37 -4.57
N ILE A 96 -10.90 -8.62 -4.64
CA ILE A 96 -11.58 -8.92 -5.92
C ILE A 96 -11.45 -7.76 -6.90
N ILE A 97 -11.78 -6.54 -6.47
CA ILE A 97 -11.72 -5.32 -7.30
C ILE A 97 -10.32 -5.10 -7.86
N MET A 98 -9.30 -5.20 -7.01
CA MET A 98 -7.91 -5.01 -7.45
C MET A 98 -7.46 -6.06 -8.46
N THR A 99 -8.04 -7.26 -8.46
CA THR A 99 -7.64 -8.31 -9.42
C THR A 99 -8.26 -8.03 -10.78
N ILE A 100 -9.49 -7.54 -10.81
CA ILE A 100 -10.13 -7.11 -12.04
C ILE A 100 -9.33 -5.95 -12.65
N ILE A 101 -9.00 -4.93 -11.84
CA ILE A 101 -8.20 -3.77 -12.28
C ILE A 101 -6.83 -4.25 -12.81
N TYR A 102 -6.15 -5.13 -12.07
CA TYR A 102 -4.85 -5.65 -12.47
C TYR A 102 -4.91 -6.42 -13.79
N ILE A 103 -5.90 -7.30 -13.97
CA ILE A 103 -6.09 -8.06 -15.21
C ILE A 103 -6.30 -7.10 -16.38
N VAL A 104 -7.19 -6.10 -16.23
CA VAL A 104 -7.45 -5.11 -17.29
C VAL A 104 -6.19 -4.32 -17.64
N PHE A 105 -5.44 -3.86 -16.64
CA PHE A 105 -4.21 -3.11 -16.87
C PHE A 105 -3.14 -3.95 -17.57
N THR A 106 -2.97 -5.20 -17.14
CA THR A 106 -2.01 -6.14 -17.74
C THR A 106 -2.40 -6.50 -19.18
N MET A 107 -3.69 -6.66 -19.46
CA MET A 107 -4.19 -6.88 -20.81
C MET A 107 -3.88 -5.68 -21.72
N LEU A 108 -4.09 -4.46 -21.23
CA LEU A 108 -3.76 -3.24 -21.97
C LEU A 108 -2.25 -3.15 -22.26
N GLU A 109 -1.41 -3.44 -21.26
CA GLU A 109 0.05 -3.45 -21.40
C GLU A 109 0.52 -4.47 -22.45
N TYR A 110 0.00 -5.70 -22.39
CA TYR A 110 0.33 -6.74 -23.37
C TYR A 110 -0.15 -6.39 -24.78
N THR A 111 -1.37 -5.88 -24.93
CA THR A 111 -1.87 -5.42 -26.23
C THR A 111 -1.01 -4.29 -26.78
N PHE A 112 -0.59 -3.35 -25.94
CA PHE A 112 0.32 -2.26 -26.35
C PHE A 112 1.67 -2.81 -26.83
N GLN A 113 2.27 -3.75 -26.10
CA GLN A 113 3.53 -4.39 -26.50
C GLN A 113 3.40 -5.15 -27.82
N PHE A 114 2.30 -5.88 -28.03
CA PHE A 114 2.04 -6.59 -29.27
C PHE A 114 1.86 -5.65 -30.47
N ILE A 115 1.14 -4.54 -30.31
CA ILE A 115 1.00 -3.53 -31.38
C ILE A 115 2.37 -2.91 -31.69
N LEU A 116 3.18 -2.61 -30.67
CA LEU A 116 4.50 -2.05 -30.84
C LEU A 116 5.45 -3.01 -31.57
N SER A 117 5.42 -4.31 -31.24
CA SER A 117 6.22 -5.32 -31.95
C SER A 117 5.79 -5.47 -33.40
N ALA A 118 4.49 -5.55 -33.66
CA ALA A 118 3.96 -5.61 -35.03
C ALA A 118 4.32 -4.36 -35.86
N ALA A 119 4.29 -3.17 -35.24
CA ALA A 119 4.70 -1.93 -35.90
C ALA A 119 6.21 -1.87 -36.19
N ALA A 120 7.05 -2.49 -35.34
CA ALA A 120 8.49 -2.57 -35.55
C ALA A 120 8.87 -3.52 -36.69
N GLU A 121 8.14 -4.63 -36.85
CA GLU A 121 8.36 -5.64 -37.88
C GLU A 121 7.88 -5.21 -39.28
N ALA A 122 6.99 -4.21 -39.37
CA ALA A 122 6.55 -3.62 -40.65
C ALA A 122 7.62 -2.74 -41.35
N ALA A 123 8.82 -2.62 -40.79
CA ALA A 123 9.98 -2.05 -41.49
C ALA A 123 10.41 -2.98 -42.64
N PRO A 124 10.82 -2.46 -43.82
CA PRO A 124 10.83 -3.25 -45.05
C PRO A 124 11.92 -4.33 -45.02
N MET A 125 11.53 -5.55 -44.64
CA MET A 125 12.28 -6.78 -44.92
C MET A 125 11.60 -7.51 -46.07
N HIS A 126 12.38 -7.89 -47.08
CA HIS A 126 11.94 -8.76 -48.17
C HIS A 126 11.55 -10.13 -47.59
N HIS A 127 10.27 -10.53 -47.65
CA HIS A 127 9.85 -11.89 -47.27
C HIS A 127 8.68 -12.44 -48.09
N ASP A 128 8.54 -13.77 -48.03
CA ASP A 128 7.61 -14.60 -48.80
C ASP A 128 6.28 -14.76 -48.05
N SER A 129 5.15 -14.53 -48.74
CA SER A 129 3.83 -14.31 -48.13
C SER A 129 3.25 -15.49 -47.34
N THR A 130 3.78 -16.71 -47.53
CA THR A 130 3.27 -17.94 -46.92
C THR A 130 3.89 -18.21 -45.55
N GLU A 131 5.15 -17.85 -45.36
CA GLU A 131 5.85 -17.98 -44.07
C GLU A 131 5.33 -16.94 -43.06
N ASP A 132 4.98 -15.74 -43.55
CA ASP A 132 4.44 -14.63 -42.73
C ASP A 132 3.09 -14.98 -42.07
N ALA A 133 2.19 -15.64 -42.79
CA ALA A 133 0.88 -16.00 -42.28
C ALA A 133 0.96 -17.02 -41.14
N MET A 134 1.89 -17.98 -41.23
CA MET A 134 2.13 -18.97 -40.17
C MET A 134 2.82 -18.33 -38.96
N ALA A 135 3.79 -17.43 -39.17
CA ALA A 135 4.46 -16.72 -38.09
C ALA A 135 3.50 -15.84 -37.28
N ILE A 136 2.65 -15.05 -37.96
CA ILE A 136 1.63 -14.20 -37.31
C ILE A 136 0.64 -15.06 -36.50
N GLY A 137 0.23 -16.21 -37.05
CA GLY A 137 -0.65 -17.16 -36.35
C GLY A 137 -0.03 -17.70 -35.04
N ILE A 138 1.27 -18.03 -35.06
CA ILE A 138 1.99 -18.51 -33.88
C ILE A 138 2.10 -17.40 -32.81
N VAL A 139 2.40 -16.15 -33.20
CA VAL A 139 2.52 -15.03 -32.26
C VAL A 139 1.17 -14.74 -31.60
N ILE A 140 0.07 -14.73 -32.36
CA ILE A 140 -1.28 -14.53 -31.82
C ILE A 140 -1.66 -15.66 -30.85
N LEU A 141 -1.35 -16.91 -31.20
CA LEU A 141 -1.60 -18.06 -30.33
C LEU A 141 -0.79 -17.94 -29.02
N ALA A 142 0.50 -17.62 -29.10
CA ALA A 142 1.37 -17.42 -27.94
C ALA A 142 0.87 -16.27 -27.05
N PHE A 143 0.38 -15.19 -27.65
CA PHE A 143 -0.24 -14.07 -26.94
C PHE A 143 -1.48 -14.51 -26.16
N ILE A 144 -2.41 -15.22 -26.80
CA ILE A 144 -3.64 -15.73 -26.15
C ILE A 144 -3.28 -16.68 -25.00
N ILE A 145 -2.32 -17.59 -25.20
CA ILE A 145 -1.84 -18.49 -24.15
C ILE A 145 -1.25 -17.68 -22.99
N GLY A 146 -0.41 -16.68 -23.26
CA GLY A 146 0.17 -15.80 -22.24
C GLY A 146 -0.90 -15.06 -21.42
N LEU A 147 -1.96 -14.58 -22.07
CA LEU A 147 -3.10 -13.94 -21.40
C LEU A 147 -3.86 -14.91 -20.48
N LEU A 148 -4.14 -16.13 -20.96
CA LEU A 148 -4.80 -17.16 -20.17
C LEU A 148 -3.96 -17.58 -18.96
N VAL A 149 -2.66 -17.83 -19.17
CA VAL A 149 -1.72 -18.17 -18.08
C VAL A 149 -1.69 -17.05 -17.04
N THR A 150 -1.60 -15.79 -17.46
CA THR A 150 -1.58 -14.64 -16.56
C THR A 150 -2.86 -14.52 -15.75
N ALA A 151 -4.03 -14.70 -16.38
CA ALA A 151 -5.31 -14.68 -15.70
C ALA A 151 -5.44 -15.81 -14.66
N ILE A 152 -4.98 -17.03 -15.00
CA ILE A 152 -4.96 -18.19 -14.09
C ILE A 152 -4.04 -17.92 -12.91
N VAL A 153 -2.82 -17.46 -13.14
CA VAL A 153 -1.86 -17.12 -12.07
C VAL A 153 -2.44 -16.07 -11.13
N GLN A 154 -3.06 -15.01 -11.68
CA GLN A 154 -3.72 -13.98 -10.88
C GLN A 154 -4.91 -14.53 -10.07
N ALA A 155 -5.72 -15.41 -10.64
CA ALA A 155 -6.81 -16.08 -9.91
C ALA A 155 -6.28 -16.92 -8.74
N ILE A 156 -5.18 -17.66 -8.93
CA ILE A 156 -4.53 -18.45 -7.88
C ILE A 156 -4.00 -17.54 -6.76
N LEU A 157 -3.25 -16.48 -7.10
CA LEU A 157 -2.74 -15.52 -6.11
C LEU A 157 -3.88 -14.87 -5.30
N SER A 158 -4.97 -14.51 -5.99
CA SER A 158 -6.20 -14.01 -5.36
C SER A 158 -6.79 -15.02 -4.39
N GLY A 159 -6.88 -16.29 -4.79
CA GLY A 159 -7.36 -17.38 -3.95
C GLY A 159 -6.51 -17.56 -2.68
N ILE A 160 -5.18 -17.47 -2.79
CA ILE A 160 -4.26 -17.55 -1.65
C ILE A 160 -4.51 -16.42 -0.66
N VAL A 161 -4.64 -15.17 -1.14
CA VAL A 161 -4.94 -14.01 -0.28
C VAL A 161 -6.29 -14.17 0.41
N LEU A 162 -7.33 -14.54 -0.34
CA LEU A 162 -8.68 -14.73 0.23
C LEU A 162 -8.73 -15.87 1.24
N TRP A 163 -8.04 -16.97 0.96
CA TRP A 163 -7.90 -18.09 1.90
C TRP A 163 -7.20 -17.65 3.19
N ALA A 164 -6.13 -16.86 3.09
CA ALA A 164 -5.45 -16.34 4.27
C ALA A 164 -6.32 -15.37 5.08
N VAL A 165 -7.10 -14.51 4.42
CA VAL A 165 -8.09 -13.64 5.09
C VAL A 165 -9.17 -14.45 5.79
N TYR A 166 -9.64 -15.55 5.18
CA TYR A 166 -10.70 -16.39 5.74
C TYR A 166 -10.20 -17.31 6.88
N LYS A 167 -9.02 -17.90 6.73
CA LYS A 167 -8.43 -18.83 7.71
C LYS A 167 -7.75 -18.12 8.89
N ARG A 168 -7.69 -16.78 8.89
CA ARG A 168 -7.06 -16.02 9.97
C ARG A 168 -7.76 -16.32 11.31
N LYS A 169 -7.00 -16.85 12.26
CA LYS A 169 -7.42 -17.09 13.65
C LYS A 169 -6.90 -16.02 14.61
N ASP A 170 -5.88 -15.29 14.17
CA ASP A 170 -5.27 -14.16 14.88
C ASP A 170 -5.99 -12.87 14.46
N ASP A 171 -6.29 -12.00 15.43
CA ASP A 171 -6.95 -10.72 15.20
C ASP A 171 -6.00 -9.67 14.59
N SER A 172 -4.69 -9.95 14.54
CA SER A 172 -3.70 -9.02 13.99
C SER A 172 -3.76 -8.94 12.44
N PRO A 173 -3.98 -7.74 11.87
CA PRO A 173 -4.05 -7.54 10.42
C PRO A 173 -2.67 -7.51 9.75
N THR A 174 -1.60 -7.46 10.52
CA THR A 174 -0.22 -7.27 10.06
C THR A 174 0.21 -8.32 9.03
N LEU A 175 -0.15 -9.59 9.26
CA LEU A 175 0.19 -10.68 8.34
C LEU A 175 -0.63 -10.58 7.04
N VAL A 176 -1.89 -10.17 7.14
CA VAL A 176 -2.76 -9.91 5.97
C VAL A 176 -2.19 -8.77 5.13
N TYR A 177 -1.74 -7.67 5.76
CA TYR A 177 -1.07 -6.57 5.07
C TYR A 177 0.18 -7.03 4.34
N LEU A 178 1.03 -7.80 5.02
CA LEU A 178 2.26 -8.32 4.43
C LEU A 178 1.95 -9.24 3.23
N LEU A 179 0.99 -10.15 3.38
CA LEU A 179 0.61 -11.09 2.33
C LEU A 179 0.01 -10.36 1.12
N MET A 180 -0.86 -9.38 1.34
CA MET A 180 -1.40 -8.55 0.27
C MET A 180 -0.31 -7.72 -0.44
N ALA A 181 0.69 -7.24 0.31
CA ALA A 181 1.77 -6.45 -0.26
C ALA A 181 2.63 -7.32 -1.19
N ILE A 182 2.96 -8.54 -0.76
CA ILE A 182 3.81 -9.49 -1.49
C ILE A 182 3.08 -10.05 -2.72
N LEU A 183 1.84 -10.50 -2.56
CA LEU A 183 1.15 -11.27 -3.60
C LEU A 183 0.33 -10.42 -4.57
N ARG A 184 -0.06 -9.21 -4.15
CA ARG A 184 -1.13 -8.47 -4.82
C ARG A 184 -0.69 -7.08 -5.23
N THR A 185 -0.32 -6.26 -4.25
CA THR A 185 -0.23 -4.83 -4.44
C THR A 185 0.66 -4.19 -3.39
N TYR A 186 1.91 -3.92 -3.76
CA TYR A 186 2.86 -3.17 -2.93
C TYR A 186 2.30 -1.81 -2.47
N ASN A 187 1.78 -0.99 -3.40
CA ASN A 187 1.36 0.39 -3.10
C ASN A 187 0.02 0.52 -2.35
N PHE A 188 -0.92 -0.41 -2.56
CA PHE A 188 -2.27 -0.30 -1.99
C PHE A 188 -2.36 -0.78 -0.54
N THR A 189 -1.37 -1.53 -0.03
CA THR A 189 -1.42 -2.00 1.37
C THR A 189 -1.25 -0.88 2.39
N MET A 190 -0.55 0.19 2.04
CA MET A 190 -0.48 1.41 2.85
C MET A 190 -1.86 2.05 3.03
N ALA A 191 -2.81 1.83 2.11
CA ALA A 191 -4.17 2.34 2.23
C ALA A 191 -4.91 1.73 3.43
N PHE A 192 -4.75 0.43 3.67
CA PHE A 192 -5.36 -0.23 4.83
C PHE A 192 -4.72 0.22 6.14
N LEU A 193 -3.39 0.36 6.14
CA LEU A 193 -2.67 0.90 7.29
C LEU A 193 -3.11 2.34 7.61
N GLN A 194 -3.27 3.18 6.59
CA GLN A 194 -3.81 4.54 6.73
C GLN A 194 -5.28 4.55 7.16
N ALA A 195 -6.11 3.64 6.65
CA ALA A 195 -7.50 3.49 7.09
C ALA A 195 -7.58 3.16 8.58
N SER A 196 -6.72 2.25 9.02
CA SER A 196 -6.55 1.90 10.43
C SER A 196 -6.07 3.10 11.25
N LEU A 197 -5.09 3.87 10.77
CA LEU A 197 -4.66 5.08 11.49
C LEU A 197 -5.78 6.15 11.55
N ASN A 198 -6.48 6.38 10.45
CA ASN A 198 -7.55 7.38 10.36
C ASN A 198 -8.74 7.06 11.27
N ASP A 199 -9.13 5.79 11.35
CA ASP A 199 -10.17 5.32 12.27
C ASP A 199 -9.75 5.51 13.73
N PHE A 200 -8.48 5.21 14.07
CA PHE A 200 -7.95 5.50 15.40
C PHE A 200 -8.05 7.01 15.74
N LEU A 201 -7.63 7.87 14.82
CA LEU A 201 -7.73 9.34 14.99
C LEU A 201 -9.19 9.80 15.09
N GLN A 202 -10.11 9.16 14.38
CA GLN A 202 -11.54 9.45 14.46
C GLN A 202 -12.10 9.14 15.85
N GLN A 203 -11.79 7.95 16.36
CA GLN A 203 -12.30 7.51 17.66
C GLN A 203 -11.71 8.33 18.80
N ARG A 204 -10.42 8.73 18.70
CA ARG A 204 -9.81 9.67 19.64
C ARG A 204 -10.49 11.04 19.63
N ASN A 205 -10.81 11.58 18.45
CA ASN A 205 -11.49 12.87 18.32
C ASN A 205 -12.96 12.81 18.76
N CYS A 206 -13.64 11.65 18.64
CA CYS A 206 -15.00 11.45 19.12
C CYS A 206 -15.07 11.11 20.62
N GLY A 207 -14.02 10.50 21.19
CA GLY A 207 -13.92 10.14 22.60
C GLY A 207 -13.36 11.25 23.49
N ALA A 208 -12.75 12.28 22.91
CA ALA A 208 -12.38 13.50 23.63
C ALA A 208 -13.58 14.46 23.67
N PRO A 209 -14.06 14.91 24.86
CA PRO A 209 -14.74 16.19 24.91
C PRO A 209 -13.78 17.21 24.29
N SER A 210 -14.30 18.09 23.45
CA SER A 210 -13.55 19.18 22.84
C SER A 210 -12.99 20.10 23.92
N GLU A 211 -11.84 19.75 24.51
CA GLU A 211 -11.00 20.69 25.22
C GLU A 211 -10.15 21.42 24.17
N PRO A 212 -10.32 22.74 24.05
CA PRO A 212 -9.43 23.52 23.20
C PRO A 212 -8.00 23.37 23.74
N ILE A 213 -7.07 22.97 22.88
CA ILE A 213 -5.63 23.04 23.14
C ILE A 213 -5.22 24.52 23.09
N PHE A 214 -5.71 25.30 24.06
CA PHE A 214 -5.19 26.59 24.46
C PHE A 214 -5.88 27.02 25.77
N SER A 215 -5.47 26.45 26.90
CA SER A 215 -5.68 27.14 28.18
C SER A 215 -4.75 28.34 28.21
N ALA A 216 -5.32 29.53 28.01
CA ALA A 216 -4.65 30.81 28.07
C ALA A 216 -4.32 31.27 29.52
N ASP A 217 -4.35 30.38 30.51
CA ASP A 217 -4.07 30.70 31.91
C ASP A 217 -3.07 29.71 32.52
N ALA A 218 -1.80 29.85 32.13
CA ALA A 218 -0.68 29.39 32.96
C ALA A 218 0.00 30.62 33.58
N PRO A 219 0.20 30.69 34.92
CA PRO A 219 0.93 31.78 35.53
C PRO A 219 2.35 31.81 34.96
N ARG A 220 2.79 32.96 34.45
CA ARG A 220 4.16 33.16 33.96
C ARG A 220 5.14 32.90 35.11
N VAL A 221 5.84 31.77 35.07
CA VAL A 221 6.98 31.50 35.95
C VAL A 221 8.13 32.40 35.50
N SER A 222 8.43 33.40 36.33
CA SER A 222 9.56 34.31 36.15
C SER A 222 10.86 33.57 36.50
N LEU A 223 11.74 33.41 35.51
CA LEU A 223 13.09 32.86 35.72
C LEU A 223 13.97 33.94 36.38
N GLN A 224 14.01 33.96 37.70
CA GLN A 224 14.99 34.72 38.47
C GLN A 224 16.36 34.04 38.33
N LYS A 225 17.33 34.77 37.79
CA LYS A 225 18.73 34.35 37.63
C LYS A 225 19.42 34.36 39.00
N PRO A 226 20.10 33.29 39.45
CA PRO A 226 20.89 33.35 40.67
C PRO A 226 22.19 34.12 40.41
N HIS A 227 22.46 35.12 41.24
CA HIS A 227 23.76 35.76 41.38
C HIS A 227 24.69 34.84 42.19
N ALA A 228 25.84 34.50 41.60
CA ALA A 228 27.14 34.35 42.26
C ALA A 228 28.22 34.38 41.18
#